data_AF-A0A7X1L2I5-F1
#
_entry.id   AF-A0A7X1L2I5-F1
#
_cell.length_a   1.000
_cell.length_b   1.000
_cell.length_c   1.000
_cell.angle_alpha   90.00
_cell.angle_beta   90.00
_cell.angle_gamma   90.00
#
_symmetry.space_group_name_H-M   'P 1'
#
loop_
_entity.id
_entity.type
_entity.pdbx_description
1 polymer ?
#
loop_
_entity_poly.entity_id
_entity_poly.type
_entity_poly.pdbx_seq_one_letter_code
_entity_poly.pdbx_strand_id
1 'polypeptide(L)'
;MPKVKSDDKKCFLLAEKIERIFRDGFILSDDIMHYINSTFSNPSINELEEIIYDKHNCERDPVIELIFFPDELVQIKLEEFLESKDFKKKDEEKILSYMLNKKLVTTIRFSESKDLLNFFVPKSSTIKFISRLNISRKLNKRLLKAIDKFVSDKLRTPVKVRLRNSITVLSENKIKFLSSFFEKLKVEKNYFFKCLDFVLDFFDRLKDDKNILQSLLDKKELYFQDLQKAVKFEELLNKNNMETLISRGVRIPYISKEDAMNNIVIIDTITLVVYSKQYSSPLER
;
A
#
# COMPACT_ATOMS: atom_id res chain seq x y z
N MET A 1 24.73 11.24 36.51
CA MET A 1 23.68 11.09 35.48
C MET A 1 24.27 10.36 34.27
N PRO A 2 23.81 9.15 33.91
CA PRO A 2 24.32 8.46 32.74
C PRO A 2 23.85 9.18 31.48
N LYS A 3 24.79 9.49 30.57
CA LYS A 3 24.47 10.01 29.23
C LYS A 3 23.67 8.91 28.49
N VAL A 4 22.35 9.06 28.40
CA VAL A 4 21.52 8.23 27.52
C VAL A 4 22.09 8.38 26.11
N LYS A 5 22.55 7.26 25.51
CA LYS A 5 23.12 7.27 24.17
C LYS A 5 22.09 7.84 23.20
N SER A 6 22.51 8.71 22.27
CA SER A 6 21.62 9.36 21.28
C SER A 6 20.70 8.37 20.54
N ASP A 7 21.22 7.16 20.27
CA ASP A 7 20.47 6.05 19.68
C ASP A 7 19.33 5.51 20.55
N ASP A 8 19.43 5.54 21.88
CA ASP A 8 18.31 5.16 22.75
C ASP A 8 17.23 6.24 22.78
N LYS A 9 17.63 7.52 22.74
CA LYS A 9 16.69 8.63 22.75
C LYS A 9 15.77 8.62 21.53
N LYS A 10 16.30 8.36 20.32
CA LYS A 10 15.47 8.27 19.11
C LYS A 10 14.48 7.09 19.15
N CYS A 11 14.90 5.94 19.70
CA CYS A 11 14.04 4.75 19.82
C CYS A 11 12.91 5.00 20.81
N PHE A 12 13.23 5.59 21.96
CA PHE A 12 12.26 5.97 22.97
C PHE A 12 11.21 6.94 22.42
N LEU A 13 11.66 8.00 21.74
CA LEU A 13 10.76 8.99 21.13
C LEU A 13 9.83 8.40 20.06
N LEU A 14 10.32 7.45 19.25
CA LEU A 14 9.46 6.74 18.29
C LEU A 14 8.42 5.89 19.02
N ALA A 15 8.84 5.14 20.05
CA ALA A 15 7.94 4.33 20.86
C ALA A 15 6.83 5.19 21.51
N GLU A 16 7.16 6.37 22.04
CA GLU A 16 6.16 7.29 22.59
C GLU A 16 5.17 7.78 21.53
N LYS A 17 5.63 8.08 20.31
CA LYS A 17 4.75 8.49 19.20
C LYS A 17 3.81 7.36 18.80
N ILE A 18 4.32 6.14 18.70
CA ILE A 18 3.52 4.96 18.37
C ILE A 18 2.51 4.67 19.49
N GLU A 19 2.93 4.73 20.75
CA GLU A 19 2.03 4.57 21.89
C GLU A 19 0.88 5.57 21.87
N ARG A 20 1.15 6.85 21.55
CA ARG A 20 0.08 7.85 21.40
C ARG A 20 -0.92 7.45 20.33
N ILE A 21 -0.46 6.94 19.19
CA ILE A 21 -1.36 6.44 18.14
C ILE A 21 -2.27 5.32 18.67
N PHE A 22 -1.73 4.36 19.42
CA PHE A 22 -2.55 3.32 20.03
C PHE A 22 -3.55 3.87 21.05
N ARG A 23 -3.14 4.85 21.88
CA ARG A 23 -4.01 5.45 22.90
C ARG A 23 -5.10 6.35 22.33
N ASP A 24 -4.81 7.06 21.25
CA ASP A 24 -5.78 7.92 20.56
C ASP A 24 -6.90 7.07 19.92
N GLY A 25 -6.57 5.82 19.60
CA GLY A 25 -7.49 4.84 19.04
C GLY A 25 -7.48 4.80 17.52
N PHE A 26 -8.20 3.83 16.97
CA PHE A 26 -8.35 3.63 15.54
C PHE A 26 -9.80 3.82 15.14
N ILE A 27 -10.02 4.42 13.97
CA ILE A 27 -11.33 4.52 13.35
C ILE A 27 -11.39 3.44 12.28
N LEU A 28 -12.35 2.54 12.37
CA LEU A 28 -12.58 1.57 11.29
C LEU A 28 -13.25 2.31 10.13
N SER A 29 -12.59 2.31 8.98
CA SER A 29 -13.16 2.88 7.76
C SER A 29 -14.31 2.02 7.25
N ASP A 30 -15.15 2.61 6.41
CA ASP A 30 -16.27 1.91 5.77
C ASP A 30 -15.79 0.72 4.93
N ASP A 31 -14.62 0.82 4.29
CA ASP A 31 -14.01 -0.30 3.55
C ASP A 31 -13.63 -1.47 4.47
N ILE A 32 -13.06 -1.19 5.66
CA ILE A 32 -12.71 -2.22 6.64
C ILE A 32 -13.98 -2.83 7.21
N MET A 33 -15.00 -2.02 7.50
CA MET A 33 -16.29 -2.49 7.97
C MET A 33 -17.00 -3.35 6.90
N HIS A 34 -16.98 -2.92 5.64
CA HIS A 34 -17.53 -3.70 4.54
C HIS A 34 -16.82 -5.05 4.39
N TYR A 35 -15.49 -5.07 4.53
CA TYR A 35 -14.73 -6.32 4.53
C TYR A 35 -15.10 -7.22 5.71
N ILE A 36 -15.19 -6.66 6.93
CA ILE A 36 -15.60 -7.39 8.13
C ILE A 36 -17.00 -7.98 7.93
N ASN A 37 -17.94 -7.16 7.44
CA ASN A 37 -19.32 -7.58 7.23
C ASN A 37 -19.43 -8.66 6.14
N SER A 38 -18.63 -8.56 5.08
CA SER A 38 -18.62 -9.55 4.00
C SER A 38 -17.96 -10.87 4.42
N THR A 39 -16.96 -10.81 5.30
CA THR A 39 -16.13 -11.98 5.68
C THR A 39 -16.71 -12.71 6.89
N PHE A 40 -17.25 -11.97 7.86
CA PHE A 40 -17.68 -12.49 9.16
C PHE A 40 -19.20 -12.47 9.33
N SER A 41 -19.95 -12.55 8.22
CA SER A 41 -21.43 -12.61 8.20
C SER A 41 -22.14 -11.42 8.87
N ASN A 42 -21.63 -10.21 8.65
CA ASN A 42 -22.19 -8.97 9.19
C ASN A 42 -22.38 -8.99 10.72
N PRO A 43 -21.28 -9.17 11.48
CA PRO A 43 -21.35 -9.32 12.92
C PRO A 43 -21.79 -8.00 13.57
N SER A 44 -22.62 -8.12 14.60
CA SER A 44 -22.86 -7.03 15.54
C SER A 44 -21.57 -6.67 16.30
N ILE A 45 -21.55 -5.50 16.93
CA ILE A 45 -20.38 -5.03 17.70
C ILE A 45 -20.09 -5.96 18.88
N ASN A 46 -21.12 -6.51 19.51
CA ASN A 46 -20.97 -7.47 20.60
C ASN A 46 -20.36 -8.78 20.10
N GLU A 47 -20.79 -9.28 18.94
CA GLU A 47 -20.19 -10.48 18.32
C GLU A 47 -18.73 -10.22 17.91
N LEU A 48 -18.42 -9.01 17.41
CA LEU A 48 -17.04 -8.63 17.11
C LEU A 48 -16.18 -8.55 18.39
N GLU A 49 -16.74 -8.05 19.48
CA GLU A 49 -16.09 -8.06 20.80
C GLU A 49 -15.81 -9.51 21.25
N GLU A 50 -16.80 -10.40 21.15
CA GLU A 50 -16.63 -11.83 21.47
C GLU A 50 -15.52 -12.49 20.64
N ILE A 51 -15.47 -12.23 19.32
CA ILE A 51 -14.42 -12.72 18.43
C ILE A 51 -13.04 -12.20 18.88
N ILE A 52 -12.93 -10.92 19.24
CA ILE A 52 -11.64 -10.31 19.63
C ILE A 52 -11.14 -10.86 20.97
N TYR A 53 -12.03 -11.14 21.91
CA TYR A 53 -11.68 -11.64 23.25
C TYR A 53 -11.51 -13.16 23.32
N ASP A 54 -12.14 -13.93 22.43
CA ASP A 54 -11.97 -15.38 22.37
C ASP A 54 -10.66 -15.79 21.69
N LYS A 55 -9.67 -16.17 22.50
CA LYS A 55 -8.35 -16.62 22.05
C LYS A 55 -8.37 -17.87 21.16
N HIS A 56 -9.45 -18.65 21.17
CA HIS A 56 -9.58 -19.87 20.38
C HIS A 56 -10.38 -19.67 19.09
N ASN A 57 -10.99 -18.50 18.91
CA ASN A 57 -11.70 -18.16 17.70
C ASN A 57 -10.72 -18.02 16.53
N CYS A 58 -10.98 -18.73 15.43
CA CYS A 58 -10.13 -18.72 14.24
C CYS A 58 -10.16 -17.39 13.48
N GLU A 59 -11.21 -16.58 13.66
CA GLU A 59 -11.42 -15.28 13.02
C GLU A 59 -10.74 -14.14 13.77
N ARG A 60 -10.35 -14.38 15.03
CA ARG A 60 -9.72 -13.38 15.90
C ARG A 60 -8.47 -12.75 15.29
N ASP A 61 -7.53 -13.58 14.84
CA ASP A 61 -6.25 -13.10 14.32
C ASP A 61 -6.41 -12.25 13.05
N PRO A 62 -7.22 -12.65 12.04
CA PRO A 62 -7.58 -11.80 10.91
C PRO A 62 -8.18 -10.45 11.31
N VAL A 63 -9.17 -10.43 12.22
CA VAL A 63 -9.81 -9.19 12.68
C VAL A 63 -8.81 -8.27 13.37
N ILE A 64 -8.01 -8.80 14.30
CA ILE A 64 -6.97 -8.05 15.00
C ILE A 64 -5.92 -7.52 14.01
N GLU A 65 -5.59 -8.29 12.98
CA GLU A 65 -4.63 -7.90 11.96
C GLU A 65 -5.13 -6.73 11.10
N LEU A 66 -6.42 -6.69 10.78
CA LEU A 66 -7.05 -5.57 10.08
C LEU A 66 -7.07 -4.31 10.94
N ILE A 67 -7.48 -4.42 12.21
CA ILE A 67 -7.58 -3.28 13.13
C ILE A 67 -6.22 -2.63 13.38
N PHE A 68 -5.17 -3.44 13.56
CA PHE A 68 -3.82 -2.96 13.86
C PHE A 68 -2.90 -2.94 12.64
N PHE A 69 -3.43 -2.93 11.43
CA PHE A 69 -2.62 -2.63 10.27
C PHE A 69 -2.24 -1.14 10.30
N PRO A 70 -0.95 -0.76 10.21
CA PRO A 70 -0.57 0.64 10.14
C PRO A 70 -0.96 1.19 8.76
N ASP A 71 -2.15 1.76 8.64
CA ASP A 71 -2.65 2.34 7.40
C ASP A 71 -1.79 3.54 6.93
N GLU A 72 -2.09 4.04 5.73
CA GLU A 72 -1.35 5.16 5.14
C GLU A 72 -1.42 6.42 6.03
N LEU A 73 -2.55 6.68 6.69
CA LEU A 73 -2.75 7.85 7.54
C LEU A 73 -1.86 7.81 8.79
N VAL A 74 -1.77 6.65 9.45
CA VAL A 74 -0.89 6.39 10.58
C VAL A 74 0.57 6.57 10.17
N GLN A 75 0.95 6.03 9.01
CA GLN A 75 2.33 6.15 8.53
C GLN A 75 2.70 7.58 8.16
N ILE A 76 1.79 8.35 7.55
CA ILE A 76 1.99 9.78 7.25
C ILE A 76 2.30 10.58 8.53
N LYS A 77 1.61 10.29 9.65
CA LYS A 77 1.85 10.96 10.95
C LYS A 77 3.26 10.71 11.49
N LEU A 78 3.87 9.58 11.13
CA LEU A 78 5.20 9.19 11.60
C LEU A 78 6.32 9.57 10.62
N GLU A 79 6.02 9.73 9.33
CA GLU A 79 7.01 9.78 8.26
C GLU A 79 8.03 10.90 8.44
N GLU A 80 7.64 12.12 8.83
CA GLU A 80 8.59 13.22 9.05
C GLU A 80 9.63 12.87 10.12
N PHE A 81 9.19 12.20 11.20
CA PHE A 81 10.09 11.76 12.25
C PHE A 81 10.99 10.60 11.78
N LEU A 82 10.44 9.65 11.02
CA LEU A 82 11.19 8.55 10.42
C LEU A 82 12.23 9.04 9.42
N GLU A 83 11.92 10.06 8.62
CA GLU A 83 12.84 10.70 7.68
C GLU A 83 13.99 11.42 8.40
N SER A 84 13.69 12.09 9.51
CA SER A 84 14.67 12.88 10.26
C SER A 84 15.72 12.05 11.02
N LYS A 85 15.53 10.73 11.15
CA LYS A 85 16.37 9.84 11.97
C LYS A 85 16.87 8.65 11.16
N ASP A 86 18.04 8.16 11.55
CA ASP A 86 18.63 6.96 10.97
C ASP A 86 18.29 5.74 11.83
N PHE A 87 17.15 5.10 11.57
CA PHE A 87 16.76 3.85 12.20
C PHE A 87 17.41 2.65 11.50
N LYS A 88 17.89 1.70 12.30
CA LYS A 88 18.47 0.42 11.86
C LYS A 88 17.61 -0.74 12.33
N LYS A 89 17.81 -1.94 11.77
CA LYS A 89 17.11 -3.16 12.20
C LYS A 89 17.19 -3.39 13.72
N LYS A 90 18.35 -3.19 14.33
CA LYS A 90 18.54 -3.27 15.80
C LYS A 90 17.70 -2.26 16.61
N ASP A 91 17.30 -1.14 16.00
CA ASP A 91 16.49 -0.13 16.68
C ASP A 91 15.03 -0.59 16.77
N GLU A 92 14.58 -1.45 15.85
CA GLU A 92 13.26 -2.09 15.87
C GLU A 92 13.05 -2.91 17.13
N GLU A 93 14.03 -3.75 17.49
CA GLU A 93 14.01 -4.57 18.71
C GLU A 93 13.93 -3.72 19.98
N LYS A 94 14.60 -2.57 20.00
CA LYS A 94 14.55 -1.62 21.12
C LYS A 94 13.18 -0.96 21.24
N ILE A 95 12.60 -0.53 20.13
CA ILE A 95 11.25 0.06 20.12
C ILE A 95 10.24 -0.98 20.60
N LEU A 96 10.38 -2.22 20.13
CA LEU A 96 9.56 -3.35 20.57
C LEU A 96 9.68 -3.58 22.07
N SER A 97 10.89 -3.62 22.63
CA SER A 97 11.06 -3.83 24.07
C SER A 97 10.43 -2.70 24.90
N TYR A 98 10.53 -1.44 24.48
CA TYR A 98 9.82 -0.33 25.13
C TYR A 98 8.31 -0.51 25.10
N MET A 99 7.76 -0.95 23.96
CA MET A 99 6.32 -1.09 23.76
C MET A 99 5.73 -2.30 24.49
N LEU A 100 6.43 -3.45 24.47
CA LEU A 100 5.97 -4.70 25.08
C LEU A 100 5.99 -4.67 26.61
N ASN A 101 6.76 -3.75 27.21
CA ASN A 101 6.77 -3.50 28.64
C ASN A 101 5.57 -2.65 29.11
N LYS A 102 4.77 -2.11 28.18
CA LYS A 102 3.59 -1.31 28.48
C LYS A 102 2.32 -2.14 28.30
N LYS A 103 1.37 -1.94 29.21
CA LYS A 103 -0.01 -2.42 29.02
C LYS A 103 -0.76 -1.38 28.19
N LEU A 104 -0.79 -1.58 26.88
CA LEU A 104 -1.47 -0.70 25.95
C LEU A 104 -2.95 -1.08 25.86
N VAL A 105 -3.80 -0.08 26.03
CA VAL A 105 -5.23 -0.15 25.76
C VAL A 105 -5.49 0.79 24.59
N THR A 106 -6.26 0.32 23.63
CA THR A 106 -6.71 1.13 22.48
C THR A 106 -8.23 1.19 22.46
N THR A 107 -8.75 2.23 21.83
CA THR A 107 -10.18 2.40 21.58
C THR A 107 -10.44 2.27 20.09
N ILE A 108 -11.30 1.35 19.69
CA ILE A 108 -11.84 1.28 18.32
C ILE A 108 -13.09 2.14 18.27
N ARG A 109 -13.19 2.97 17.23
CA ARG A 109 -14.38 3.74 16.89
C ARG A 109 -14.94 3.21 15.58
N PHE A 110 -16.23 2.94 15.56
CA PHE A 110 -16.95 2.52 14.37
C PHE A 110 -17.45 3.77 13.63
N SER A 111 -17.34 3.80 12.30
CA SER A 111 -17.72 4.98 11.51
C SER A 111 -19.22 5.26 11.54
N GLU A 112 -20.04 4.19 11.57
CA GLU A 112 -21.50 4.27 11.48
C GLU A 112 -22.21 4.28 12.85
N SER A 113 -21.52 3.95 13.94
CA SER A 113 -22.10 3.92 15.29
C SER A 113 -21.31 4.77 16.28
N LYS A 114 -21.98 5.21 17.36
CA LYS A 114 -21.31 5.91 18.47
C LYS A 114 -20.62 4.97 19.44
N ASP A 115 -20.63 3.68 19.14
CA ASP A 115 -20.10 2.66 20.03
C ASP A 115 -18.58 2.70 20.02
N LEU A 116 -18.01 2.33 21.16
CA LEU A 116 -16.58 2.35 21.39
C LEU A 116 -16.20 1.00 21.98
N LEU A 117 -15.20 0.36 21.38
CA LEU A 117 -14.64 -0.87 21.91
C LEU A 117 -13.25 -0.61 22.48
N ASN A 118 -13.09 -0.81 23.79
CA ASN A 118 -11.80 -0.73 24.44
C ASN A 118 -11.22 -2.13 24.59
N PHE A 119 -9.98 -2.32 24.19
CA PHE A 119 -9.32 -3.61 24.35
C PHE A 119 -7.81 -3.51 24.47
N PHE A 120 -7.22 -4.53 25.08
CA PHE A 120 -5.77 -4.63 25.24
C PHE A 120 -5.12 -4.94 23.89
N VAL A 121 -4.12 -4.14 23.53
CA VAL A 121 -3.33 -4.39 22.32
C VAL A 121 -2.54 -5.69 22.52
N PRO A 122 -2.79 -6.73 21.71
CA PRO A 122 -2.02 -7.96 21.80
C PRO A 122 -0.54 -7.71 21.47
N LYS A 123 0.36 -8.42 22.16
CA LYS A 123 1.80 -8.32 21.89
C LYS A 123 2.15 -8.64 20.43
N SER A 124 1.48 -9.64 19.85
CA SER A 124 1.63 -10.02 18.44
C SER A 124 1.29 -8.86 17.50
N SER A 125 0.23 -8.10 17.79
CA SER A 125 -0.17 -6.92 17.01
C SER A 125 0.88 -5.83 17.07
N THR A 126 1.44 -5.54 18.25
CA THR A 126 2.53 -4.56 18.37
C THR A 126 3.77 -4.97 17.57
N ILE A 127 4.11 -6.26 17.58
CA ILE A 127 5.22 -6.81 16.78
C ILE A 127 4.96 -6.61 15.28
N LYS A 128 3.78 -7.04 14.79
CA LYS A 128 3.39 -6.89 13.38
C LYS A 128 3.30 -5.41 12.97
N PHE A 129 2.78 -4.55 13.84
CA PHE A 129 2.65 -3.12 13.57
C PHE A 129 4.01 -2.47 13.32
N ILE A 130 4.97 -2.67 14.23
CA ILE A 130 6.30 -2.05 14.11
C ILE A 130 7.07 -2.61 12.91
N SER A 131 6.99 -3.91 12.63
CA SER A 131 7.67 -4.49 11.47
C SER A 131 7.12 -3.96 10.14
N ARG A 132 5.81 -3.71 10.07
CA ARG A 132 5.14 -3.13 8.88
C ARG A 132 5.42 -1.65 8.66
N LEU A 133 5.85 -0.91 9.67
CA LEU A 133 6.27 0.49 9.50
C LEU A 133 7.56 0.63 8.69
N ASN A 134 8.31 -0.45 8.46
CA ASN A 134 9.53 -0.44 7.65
C ASN A 134 10.54 0.65 8.10
N ILE A 135 10.66 0.88 9.42
CA ILE A 135 11.39 2.02 9.99
C ILE A 135 12.87 2.03 9.62
N SER A 136 13.47 0.84 9.45
CA SER A 136 14.89 0.71 9.11
C SER A 136 15.19 1.02 7.64
N ARG A 137 14.16 1.16 6.81
CA ARG A 137 14.33 1.41 5.40
C ARG A 137 14.67 2.87 5.16
N LYS A 138 15.66 3.11 4.31
CA LYS A 138 16.06 4.45 3.93
C LYS A 138 15.57 4.80 2.54
N LEU A 139 14.95 5.96 2.44
CA LEU A 139 14.66 6.57 1.15
C LEU A 139 15.96 7.13 0.56
N ASN A 140 16.11 6.98 -0.76
CA ASN A 140 17.30 7.46 -1.46
C ASN A 140 17.33 9.00 -1.42
N LYS A 141 18.49 9.59 -1.09
CA LYS A 141 18.65 11.05 -0.98
C LYS A 141 18.35 11.80 -2.28
N ARG A 142 18.61 11.21 -3.45
CA ARG A 142 18.28 11.83 -4.75
C ARG A 142 16.77 11.87 -4.96
N LEU A 143 16.06 10.80 -4.58
CA LEU A 143 14.60 10.78 -4.64
C LEU A 143 13.97 11.76 -3.65
N LEU A 144 14.48 11.85 -2.43
CA LEU A 144 14.00 12.86 -1.47
C LEU A 144 14.11 14.27 -2.05
N LYS A 145 15.27 14.62 -2.62
CA LYS A 145 15.46 15.91 -3.31
C LYS A 145 14.50 16.10 -4.49
N ALA A 146 14.25 15.07 -5.27
CA ALA A 146 13.31 15.14 -6.40
C ALA A 146 11.86 15.35 -5.92
N ILE A 147 11.44 14.64 -4.86
CA ILE A 147 10.13 14.80 -4.23
C ILE A 147 9.98 16.21 -3.67
N ASP A 148 10.96 16.67 -2.89
CA ASP A 148 10.94 17.99 -2.28
C ASP A 148 10.95 19.11 -3.33
N LYS A 149 11.57 18.89 -4.49
CA LYS A 149 11.63 19.88 -5.56
C LYS A 149 10.38 19.90 -6.45
N PHE A 150 9.84 18.74 -6.80
CA PHE A 150 8.88 18.63 -7.91
C PHE A 150 7.47 18.18 -7.52
N VAL A 151 7.33 17.54 -6.34
CA VAL A 151 6.03 17.10 -5.82
C VAL A 151 5.45 18.19 -4.91
N SER A 152 4.15 18.46 -5.06
CA SER A 152 3.45 19.45 -4.23
C SER A 152 3.49 19.09 -2.76
N ASP A 153 3.55 20.09 -1.87
CA ASP A 153 3.71 19.91 -0.41
C ASP A 153 2.72 18.89 0.18
N LYS A 154 1.45 18.95 -0.23
CA LYS A 154 0.38 18.06 0.24
C LYS A 154 0.59 16.59 -0.12
N LEU A 155 1.42 16.29 -1.12
CA LEU A 155 1.64 14.94 -1.63
C LEU A 155 3.00 14.36 -1.25
N ARG A 156 3.95 15.18 -0.77
CA ARG A 156 5.31 14.73 -0.46
C ARG A 156 5.32 13.60 0.57
N THR A 157 4.64 13.78 1.70
CA THR A 157 4.63 12.79 2.78
C THR A 157 3.98 11.47 2.36
N PRO A 158 2.77 11.45 1.73
CA PRO A 158 2.22 10.21 1.17
C PRO A 158 3.15 9.50 0.17
N VAL A 159 3.81 10.25 -0.73
CA VAL A 159 4.77 9.65 -1.68
C VAL A 159 5.94 8.98 -0.95
N LYS A 160 6.49 9.63 0.09
CA LYS A 160 7.56 9.07 0.91
C LYS A 160 7.11 7.77 1.61
N VAL A 161 5.90 7.74 2.17
CA VAL A 161 5.30 6.54 2.76
C VAL A 161 5.18 5.39 1.75
N ARG A 162 4.65 5.66 0.55
CA ARG A 162 4.52 4.63 -0.51
C ARG A 162 5.87 4.08 -0.95
N LEU A 163 6.88 4.94 -1.10
CA LEU A 163 8.25 4.52 -1.40
C LEU A 163 8.90 3.73 -0.26
N ARG A 164 8.51 3.99 0.99
CA ARG A 164 8.97 3.23 2.16
C ARG A 164 8.37 1.82 2.21
N ASN A 165 7.18 1.64 1.65
CA ASN A 165 6.48 0.37 1.65
C ASN A 165 6.67 -0.48 0.38
N SER A 166 7.14 0.08 -0.74
CA SER A 166 7.37 -0.67 -2.00
C SER A 166 8.34 -1.83 -1.79
N ILE A 167 8.22 -3.03 -2.37
CA ILE A 167 9.18 -4.10 -1.97
C ILE A 167 10.58 -3.87 -2.59
N THR A 168 10.64 -3.15 -3.71
CA THR A 168 11.84 -2.98 -4.53
C THR A 168 12.99 -2.23 -3.87
N VAL A 169 14.18 -2.82 -3.98
CA VAL A 169 15.46 -2.10 -3.88
C VAL A 169 15.67 -1.30 -5.16
N LEU A 170 15.66 0.02 -5.03
CA LEU A 170 15.77 0.93 -6.17
C LEU A 170 17.23 1.02 -6.64
N SER A 171 17.46 0.51 -7.85
CA SER A 171 18.69 0.71 -8.62
C SER A 171 18.81 2.14 -9.13
N GLU A 172 19.98 2.50 -9.67
CA GLU A 172 20.23 3.83 -10.22
C GLU A 172 19.28 4.17 -11.40
N ASN A 173 18.94 3.20 -12.27
CA ASN A 173 18.01 3.46 -13.37
C ASN A 173 16.59 3.70 -12.87
N LYS A 174 16.12 2.92 -11.89
CA LYS A 174 14.81 3.13 -11.23
C LYS A 174 14.76 4.49 -10.52
N ILE A 175 15.86 4.91 -9.89
CA ILE A 175 15.96 6.25 -9.25
C ILE A 175 15.89 7.37 -10.29
N LYS A 176 16.61 7.27 -11.41
CA LYS A 176 16.55 8.25 -12.50
C LYS A 176 15.16 8.32 -13.11
N PHE A 177 14.54 7.16 -13.35
CA PHE A 177 13.17 7.08 -13.85
C PHE A 177 12.19 7.80 -12.91
N LEU A 178 12.19 7.47 -11.62
CA LEU A 178 11.30 8.10 -10.63
C LEU A 178 11.56 9.60 -10.49
N SER A 179 12.82 10.03 -10.60
CA SER A 179 13.16 11.47 -10.57
C SER A 179 12.53 12.20 -11.76
N SER A 180 12.64 11.65 -12.97
CA SER A 180 12.00 12.17 -14.18
C SER A 180 10.47 12.12 -14.09
N PHE A 181 9.93 11.04 -13.53
CA PHE A 181 8.50 10.88 -13.25
C PHE A 181 7.98 12.00 -12.34
N PHE A 182 8.62 12.26 -11.20
CA PHE A 182 8.20 13.34 -10.29
C PHE A 182 8.36 14.73 -10.89
N GLU A 183 9.42 14.95 -11.67
CA GLU A 183 9.67 16.20 -12.37
C GLU A 183 8.57 16.51 -13.38
N LYS A 184 8.24 15.54 -14.24
CA LYS A 184 7.45 15.77 -15.45
C LYS A 184 5.95 15.43 -15.30
N LEU A 185 5.57 14.53 -14.38
CA LEU A 185 4.17 14.16 -14.23
C LEU A 185 3.40 15.27 -13.53
N LYS A 186 2.56 15.98 -14.29
CA LYS A 186 1.67 17.05 -13.80
C LYS A 186 0.22 16.65 -14.08
N VAL A 187 -0.36 15.90 -13.16
CA VAL A 187 -1.74 15.40 -13.22
C VAL A 187 -2.43 15.64 -11.88
N GLU A 188 -3.75 15.46 -11.84
CA GLU A 188 -4.52 15.54 -10.59
C GLU A 188 -4.07 14.50 -9.56
N LYS A 189 -4.35 14.78 -8.27
CA LYS A 189 -3.88 13.97 -7.14
C LYS A 189 -4.21 12.48 -7.26
N ASN A 190 -5.46 12.15 -7.58
CA ASN A 190 -5.92 10.75 -7.58
C ASN A 190 -5.24 9.97 -8.70
N TYR A 191 -5.17 10.56 -9.89
CA TYR A 191 -4.49 9.95 -11.03
C TYR A 191 -2.97 9.86 -10.82
N PHE A 192 -2.36 10.83 -10.13
CA PHE A 192 -0.94 10.78 -9.77
C PHE A 192 -0.61 9.54 -8.92
N PHE A 193 -1.43 9.24 -7.92
CA PHE A 193 -1.22 8.05 -7.08
C PHE A 193 -1.48 6.74 -7.82
N LYS A 194 -2.48 6.68 -8.71
CA LYS A 194 -2.68 5.52 -9.59
C LYS A 194 -1.44 5.24 -10.44
N CYS A 195 -0.84 6.28 -11.02
CA CYS A 195 0.40 6.15 -11.78
C CYS A 195 1.59 5.72 -10.90
N LEU A 196 1.71 6.28 -9.70
CA LEU A 196 2.80 5.92 -8.78
C LEU A 196 2.69 4.45 -8.34
N ASP A 197 1.50 4.01 -7.93
CA ASP A 197 1.27 2.62 -7.50
C ASP A 197 1.58 1.64 -8.61
N PHE A 198 1.15 1.95 -9.83
CA PHE A 198 1.48 1.17 -11.01
C PHE A 198 3.01 1.06 -11.19
N VAL A 199 3.74 2.18 -11.12
CA VAL A 199 5.20 2.17 -11.27
C VAL A 199 5.88 1.33 -10.19
N LEU A 200 5.41 1.42 -8.94
CA LEU A 200 5.99 0.67 -7.83
C LEU A 200 5.73 -0.84 -7.97
N ASP A 201 4.49 -1.26 -8.27
CA ASP A 201 4.18 -2.68 -8.53
C ASP A 201 4.93 -3.21 -9.76
N PHE A 202 5.03 -2.39 -10.82
CA PHE A 202 5.79 -2.72 -12.02
C PHE A 202 7.27 -2.95 -11.69
N PHE A 203 7.87 -2.09 -10.86
CA PHE A 203 9.26 -2.24 -10.44
C PHE A 203 9.51 -3.43 -9.53
N ASP A 204 8.54 -3.84 -8.72
CA ASP A 204 8.61 -5.05 -7.88
C ASP A 204 8.69 -6.32 -8.74
N ARG A 205 8.07 -6.30 -9.93
CA ARG A 205 8.08 -7.44 -10.88
C ARG A 205 9.22 -7.38 -11.89
N LEU A 206 9.86 -6.21 -12.05
CA LEU A 206 10.90 -5.98 -13.04
C LEU A 206 12.24 -6.56 -12.59
N LYS A 207 12.67 -7.66 -13.25
CA LYS A 207 13.94 -8.36 -12.97
C LYS A 207 15.18 -7.66 -13.52
N ASP A 208 15.10 -7.07 -14.71
CA ASP A 208 16.19 -6.30 -15.34
C ASP A 208 15.70 -4.88 -15.64
N ASP A 209 16.43 -3.89 -15.11
CA ASP A 209 16.11 -2.47 -15.21
C ASP A 209 16.98 -1.74 -16.23
N LYS A 210 17.75 -2.46 -17.07
CA LYS A 210 18.51 -1.86 -18.19
C LYS A 210 17.60 -1.23 -19.24
N ASN A 211 16.39 -1.76 -19.44
CA ASN A 211 15.45 -1.23 -20.41
C ASN A 211 14.01 -1.15 -19.86
N ILE A 212 13.82 -0.22 -18.93
CA ILE A 212 12.51 0.08 -18.30
C ILE A 212 11.45 0.41 -19.36
N LEU A 213 11.81 1.16 -20.40
CA LEU A 213 10.89 1.52 -21.49
C LEU A 213 10.37 0.30 -22.23
N GLN A 214 11.26 -0.57 -22.72
CA GLN A 214 10.83 -1.77 -23.44
C GLN A 214 9.94 -2.64 -22.56
N SER A 215 10.29 -2.78 -21.29
CA SER A 215 9.50 -3.56 -20.33
C SER A 215 8.11 -2.97 -20.09
N LEU A 216 7.95 -1.64 -20.14
CA LEU A 216 6.64 -0.98 -20.09
C LEU A 216 5.83 -1.26 -21.37
N LEU A 217 6.46 -1.21 -22.54
CA LEU A 217 5.80 -1.51 -23.82
C LEU A 217 5.37 -2.98 -23.91
N ASP A 218 6.22 -3.90 -23.47
CA ASP A 218 5.89 -5.32 -23.39
C ASP A 218 4.71 -5.55 -22.44
N LYS A 219 4.68 -4.84 -21.31
CA LYS A 219 3.57 -4.89 -20.36
C LYS A 219 2.27 -4.32 -20.95
N LYS A 220 2.36 -3.25 -21.75
CA LYS A 220 1.23 -2.66 -22.49
C LYS A 220 0.64 -3.67 -23.47
N GLU A 221 1.50 -4.36 -24.21
CA GLU A 221 1.09 -5.38 -25.18
C GLU A 221 0.36 -6.54 -24.49
N LEU A 222 0.83 -6.98 -23.32
CA LEU A 222 0.11 -7.99 -22.53
C LEU A 222 -1.30 -7.52 -22.13
N TYR A 223 -1.45 -6.29 -21.64
CA TYR A 223 -2.78 -5.75 -21.31
C TYR A 223 -3.68 -5.65 -22.55
N PHE A 224 -3.12 -5.32 -23.70
CA PHE A 224 -3.88 -5.26 -24.96
C PHE A 224 -4.34 -6.64 -25.42
N GLN A 225 -3.49 -7.66 -25.35
CA GLN A 225 -3.87 -9.03 -25.66
C GLN A 225 -4.97 -9.54 -24.72
N ASP A 226 -4.87 -9.19 -23.44
CA ASP A 226 -5.86 -9.55 -22.44
C ASP A 226 -7.19 -8.83 -22.65
N LEU A 227 -7.16 -7.56 -23.05
CA LEU A 227 -8.34 -6.81 -23.47
C LEU A 227 -9.02 -7.45 -24.69
N GLN A 228 -8.26 -7.85 -25.71
CA GLN A 228 -8.80 -8.54 -26.88
C GLN A 228 -9.46 -9.88 -26.52
N LYS A 229 -8.87 -10.65 -25.58
CA LYS A 229 -9.47 -11.89 -25.09
C LYS A 229 -10.79 -11.62 -24.36
N ALA A 230 -10.84 -10.58 -23.52
CA ALA A 230 -12.05 -10.19 -22.81
C ALA A 230 -13.18 -9.79 -23.77
N VAL A 231 -12.88 -8.97 -24.78
CA VAL A 231 -13.86 -8.56 -25.81
C VAL A 231 -14.38 -9.77 -26.59
N LYS A 232 -13.50 -10.66 -27.05
CA LYS A 232 -13.91 -11.89 -27.75
C LYS A 232 -14.79 -12.79 -26.88
N PHE A 233 -14.52 -12.84 -25.58
CA PHE A 233 -15.33 -13.61 -24.63
C PHE A 233 -16.72 -12.99 -24.41
N GLU A 234 -16.82 -11.66 -24.29
CA GLU A 234 -18.11 -10.93 -24.25
C GLU A 234 -18.95 -11.21 -25.50
N GLU A 235 -18.35 -11.20 -26.70
CA GLU A 235 -19.03 -11.54 -27.94
C GLU A 235 -19.56 -12.98 -27.96
N LEU A 236 -18.80 -13.93 -27.39
CA LEU A 236 -19.21 -15.32 -27.28
C LEU A 236 -20.37 -15.51 -26.30
N LEU A 237 -20.39 -14.78 -25.19
CA LEU A 237 -21.48 -14.75 -24.21
C LEU A 237 -22.76 -14.15 -24.78
N ASN A 238 -22.65 -13.10 -25.62
CA ASN A 238 -23.81 -12.52 -26.28
C ASN A 238 -24.48 -13.48 -27.28
N LYS A 239 -23.73 -14.48 -27.77
CA LYS A 239 -24.21 -15.46 -28.77
C LYS A 239 -24.56 -16.83 -28.16
N ASN A 240 -24.03 -17.18 -26.99
CA ASN A 240 -24.20 -18.49 -26.37
C ASN A 240 -24.40 -18.34 -24.85
N ASN A 241 -25.23 -19.21 -24.25
CA ASN A 241 -25.32 -19.25 -22.80
C ASN A 241 -24.00 -19.76 -22.16
N MET A 242 -23.78 -19.39 -20.90
CA MET A 242 -22.54 -19.69 -20.17
C MET A 242 -22.28 -21.20 -20.06
N GLU A 243 -23.33 -22.01 -19.89
CA GLU A 243 -23.24 -23.48 -19.85
C GLU A 243 -22.67 -24.05 -21.16
N THR A 244 -23.11 -23.55 -22.32
CA THR A 244 -22.58 -23.99 -23.63
C THR A 244 -21.10 -23.64 -23.80
N LEU A 245 -20.66 -22.50 -23.28
CA LEU A 245 -19.25 -22.08 -23.35
C LEU A 245 -18.36 -22.96 -22.45
N ILE A 246 -18.82 -23.29 -21.25
CA ILE A 246 -18.11 -24.19 -20.34
C ILE A 246 -18.03 -25.60 -20.93
N SER A 247 -19.12 -26.12 -21.50
CA SER A 247 -19.13 -27.43 -22.16
C SER A 247 -18.21 -27.51 -23.39
N ARG A 248 -17.94 -26.37 -24.06
CA ARG A 248 -16.97 -26.25 -25.16
C ARG A 248 -15.53 -26.05 -24.68
N GLY A 249 -15.29 -26.02 -23.38
CA GLY A 249 -13.95 -25.83 -22.79
C GLY A 249 -13.42 -24.41 -22.86
N VAL A 250 -14.29 -23.41 -23.11
CA VAL A 250 -13.89 -22.00 -23.14
C VAL A 250 -13.62 -21.53 -21.71
N ARG A 251 -12.40 -21.07 -21.45
CA ARG A 251 -12.01 -20.52 -20.14
C ARG A 251 -12.48 -19.08 -20.00
N ILE A 252 -13.10 -18.78 -18.86
CA ILE A 252 -13.49 -17.42 -18.49
C ILE A 252 -12.21 -16.60 -18.24
N PRO A 253 -11.99 -15.49 -18.95
CA PRO A 253 -10.89 -14.58 -18.65
C PRO A 253 -11.11 -13.96 -17.26
N TYR A 254 -10.15 -14.11 -16.36
CA TYR A 254 -10.15 -13.43 -15.06
C TYR A 254 -9.56 -12.02 -15.19
N ILE A 255 -10.14 -11.19 -16.07
CA ILE A 255 -9.61 -9.85 -16.37
C ILE A 255 -10.77 -8.87 -16.55
N SER A 256 -10.75 -7.78 -15.78
CA SER A 256 -11.62 -6.64 -15.99
C SER A 256 -11.14 -5.83 -17.20
N LYS A 257 -12.03 -5.66 -18.18
CA LYS A 257 -11.81 -4.84 -19.38
C LYS A 257 -11.42 -3.41 -19.01
N GLU A 258 -12.08 -2.86 -18.00
CA GLU A 258 -11.83 -1.52 -17.49
C GLU A 258 -10.44 -1.40 -16.87
N ASP A 259 -10.02 -2.38 -16.07
CA ASP A 259 -8.69 -2.38 -15.45
C ASP A 259 -7.57 -2.50 -16.49
N ALA A 260 -7.75 -3.37 -17.50
CA ALA A 260 -6.78 -3.50 -18.59
C ALA A 260 -6.65 -2.18 -19.37
N MET A 261 -7.78 -1.52 -19.69
CA MET A 261 -7.78 -0.24 -20.39
C MET A 261 -7.12 0.86 -19.54
N ASN A 262 -7.47 0.97 -18.26
CA ASN A 262 -6.89 1.94 -17.34
C ASN A 262 -5.37 1.78 -17.24
N ASN A 263 -4.87 0.54 -17.16
CA ASN A 263 -3.44 0.26 -17.13
C ASN A 263 -2.73 0.65 -18.43
N ILE A 264 -3.35 0.45 -19.60
CA ILE A 264 -2.81 0.90 -20.89
C ILE A 264 -2.65 2.43 -20.89
N VAL A 265 -3.68 3.17 -20.47
CA VAL A 265 -3.65 4.63 -20.40
C VAL A 265 -2.59 5.13 -19.43
N ILE A 266 -2.41 4.46 -18.29
CA ILE A 266 -1.35 4.76 -17.32
C ILE A 266 0.03 4.56 -17.96
N ILE A 267 0.28 3.45 -18.65
CA ILE A 267 1.57 3.20 -19.32
C ILE A 267 1.84 4.27 -20.38
N ASP A 268 0.84 4.63 -21.18
CA ASP A 268 0.98 5.65 -22.21
C ASP A 268 1.30 7.02 -21.62
N THR A 269 0.60 7.38 -20.53
CA THR A 269 0.87 8.61 -19.79
C THR A 269 2.30 8.63 -19.29
N ILE A 270 2.73 7.57 -18.61
CA ILE A 270 4.08 7.47 -18.02
C ILE A 270 5.14 7.52 -19.12
N THR A 271 4.94 6.79 -20.21
CA THR A 271 5.91 6.70 -21.31
C THR A 271 6.07 8.05 -22.01
N LEU A 272 4.95 8.72 -22.31
CA LEU A 272 4.93 10.04 -22.90
C LEU A 272 5.64 11.06 -22.01
N VAL A 273 5.33 11.05 -20.72
CA VAL A 273 5.86 12.01 -19.75
C VAL A 273 7.35 11.79 -19.53
N VAL A 274 7.78 10.57 -19.24
CA VAL A 274 9.16 10.28 -18.84
C VAL A 274 10.12 10.35 -20.04
N TYR A 275 9.73 9.79 -21.19
CA TYR A 275 10.60 9.63 -22.36
C TYR A 275 10.33 10.64 -23.49
N SER A 276 9.30 11.48 -23.38
CA SER A 276 8.99 12.56 -24.32
C SER A 276 8.80 12.09 -25.76
N LYS A 277 8.34 10.84 -25.95
CA LYS A 277 7.99 10.25 -27.25
C LYS A 277 6.59 9.62 -27.15
N GLN A 278 5.72 9.97 -28.10
CA GLN A 278 4.51 9.20 -28.35
C GLN A 278 4.92 7.91 -29.05
N TYR A 279 4.58 6.78 -28.45
CA TYR A 279 4.69 5.47 -29.09
C TYR A 279 3.29 5.08 -29.55
N SER A 280 3.16 4.65 -30.80
CA SER A 280 1.87 4.30 -31.41
C SER A 280 1.07 3.40 -30.49
N SER A 281 -0.19 3.75 -30.26
CA SER A 281 -1.04 2.91 -29.44
C SER A 281 -1.46 1.68 -30.24
N PRO A 282 -1.44 0.46 -29.66
CA PRO A 282 -2.12 -0.68 -30.26
C PRO A 282 -3.62 -0.43 -30.46
N LEU A 283 -4.20 0.57 -29.77
CA LEU A 283 -5.59 1.02 -29.95
C LEU A 283 -5.80 1.85 -31.23
N GLU A 284 -4.73 2.32 -31.88
CA GLU A 284 -4.77 3.03 -33.16
C GLU A 284 -4.56 2.10 -34.37
N ARG A 285 -4.48 0.77 -34.14
CA ARG A 285 -4.38 -0.28 -35.16
C ARG A 285 -5.62 -1.17 -35.12
#